data_AF-A0A348WE91-F1
#
_entry.id   AF-A0A348WE91-F1
#
_cell.length_a   1.000
_cell.length_b   1.000
_cell.length_c   1.000
_cell.angle_alpha   90.00
_cell.angle_beta   90.00
_cell.angle_gamma   90.00
#
_symmetry.space_group_name_H-M   'P 1'
#
loop_
_entity.id
_entity.type
_entity.pdbx_description
1 polymer ?
#
loop_
_entity_poly.entity_id
_entity_poly.type
_entity_poly.pdbx_seq_one_letter_code
_entity_poly.pdbx_strand_id
1 'polypeptide(L)'
;NFHAHTGRDVIVYGQTELTRDLYDAREAAGAPTLFNVDHVTIHDAKSDAPHVTYQVAGTEHRIDCDFIAGCDGFHGVSRQTIPLSVRREYEKIYPFGWLGILSETPPVHDELIYSGSERGFALCSMRSATLSRYYIQCALSDSPEDWSDANFWEELKRRIPEDAADRLITGPSIEKSIA
;
A
#
# COMPACT_ATOMS: atom_id res chain seq x y z
N ASN A 1 2.94 23.91 5.22
CA ASN A 1 2.89 24.16 3.77
C ASN A 1 3.92 23.27 3.09
N PHE A 2 3.48 22.18 2.46
CA PHE A 2 4.35 21.17 1.86
C PHE A 2 5.23 21.75 0.74
N HIS A 3 4.66 22.58 -0.13
CA HIS A 3 5.39 23.26 -1.20
C HIS A 3 6.51 24.16 -0.65
N ALA A 4 6.30 24.81 0.50
CA ALA A 4 7.34 25.63 1.13
C ALA A 4 8.59 24.82 1.53
N HIS A 5 8.47 23.51 1.77
CA HIS A 5 9.59 22.64 2.15
C HIS A 5 10.25 21.92 0.96
N THR A 6 9.49 21.65 -0.11
CA THR A 6 9.96 20.80 -1.22
C THR A 6 10.09 21.56 -2.55
N GLY A 7 9.49 22.74 -2.66
CA GLY A 7 9.36 23.49 -3.91
C GLY A 7 8.49 22.81 -4.97
N ARG A 8 7.67 21.82 -4.58
CA ARG A 8 6.81 21.03 -5.47
C ARG A 8 5.51 20.66 -4.78
N ASP A 9 4.44 20.56 -5.57
CA ASP A 9 3.15 20.05 -5.12
C ASP A 9 3.07 18.53 -5.25
N VAL A 10 2.20 17.93 -4.43
CA VAL A 10 1.85 16.50 -4.48
C VAL A 10 0.34 16.35 -4.54
N ILE A 11 -0.12 15.28 -5.15
CA ILE A 11 -1.55 14.97 -5.29
C ILE A 11 -1.92 13.86 -4.31
N VAL A 12 -2.96 14.11 -3.52
CA VAL A 12 -3.59 13.07 -2.69
C VAL A 12 -4.69 12.42 -3.53
N TYR A 13 -4.42 11.21 -4.01
CA TYR A 13 -5.40 10.36 -4.70
C TYR A 13 -5.27 8.92 -4.22
N GLY A 14 -6.38 8.31 -3.83
CA GLY A 14 -6.38 6.97 -3.25
C GLY A 14 -5.90 5.93 -4.26
N GLN A 15 -5.06 4.98 -3.82
CA GLN A 15 -4.62 3.88 -4.69
C GLN A 15 -5.79 3.02 -5.19
N THR A 16 -6.84 2.83 -4.39
CA THR A 16 -8.08 2.16 -4.79
C THR A 16 -8.77 2.87 -5.95
N GLU A 17 -8.84 4.21 -5.88
CA GLU A 17 -9.43 5.05 -6.91
C GLU A 17 -8.62 4.97 -8.22
N LEU A 18 -7.29 5.11 -8.13
CA LEU A 18 -6.40 4.93 -9.28
C LEU A 18 -6.54 3.54 -9.90
N THR A 19 -6.65 2.51 -9.07
CA THR A 19 -6.79 1.13 -9.55
C THR A 19 -8.11 0.97 -10.28
N ARG A 20 -9.22 1.48 -9.74
CA ARG A 20 -10.53 1.47 -10.42
C ARG A 20 -10.46 2.19 -11.76
N ASP A 21 -9.91 3.40 -11.80
CA ASP A 21 -9.84 4.18 -13.04
C ASP A 21 -9.00 3.46 -14.13
N LEU A 22 -7.93 2.78 -13.74
CA LEU A 22 -7.12 1.98 -14.66
C LEU A 22 -7.87 0.73 -15.17
N TYR A 23 -8.72 0.13 -14.35
CA TYR A 23 -9.58 -0.99 -14.77
C TYR A 23 -10.62 -0.52 -15.78
N ASP A 24 -11.31 0.59 -15.48
CA ASP A 24 -12.32 1.17 -16.37
C ASP A 24 -11.71 1.53 -17.74
N ALA A 25 -10.51 2.14 -17.73
CA ALA A 25 -9.80 2.47 -18.96
C ALA A 25 -9.36 1.23 -19.75
N ARG A 26 -8.94 0.16 -19.05
CA ARG A 26 -8.53 -1.11 -19.68
C ARG A 26 -9.71 -1.84 -20.31
N GLU A 27 -10.87 -1.84 -19.65
CA GLU A 27 -12.13 -2.36 -20.17
C GLU A 27 -12.60 -1.57 -21.39
N ALA A 28 -12.59 -0.24 -21.31
CA ALA A 28 -12.96 0.63 -22.43
C ALA A 28 -12.07 0.44 -23.66
N ALA A 29 -10.80 0.08 -23.46
CA ALA A 29 -9.87 -0.26 -24.54
C ALA A 29 -10.05 -1.67 -25.10
N GLY A 30 -10.91 -2.51 -24.51
CA GLY A 30 -11.09 -3.92 -24.89
C GLY A 30 -9.84 -4.78 -24.67
N ALA A 31 -8.93 -4.35 -23.78
CA ALA A 31 -7.69 -5.06 -23.53
C ALA A 31 -7.92 -6.27 -22.61
N PRO A 32 -7.40 -7.46 -22.95
CA PRO A 32 -7.68 -8.68 -22.19
C PRO A 32 -7.09 -8.62 -20.78
N THR A 33 -7.87 -9.06 -19.80
CA THR A 33 -7.43 -9.25 -18.41
C THR A 33 -7.90 -10.60 -17.92
N LEU A 34 -6.97 -11.42 -17.43
CA LEU A 34 -7.28 -12.73 -16.87
C LEU A 34 -7.23 -12.61 -15.35
N PHE A 35 -8.37 -12.88 -14.71
CA PHE A 35 -8.51 -12.86 -13.26
C PHE A 35 -8.46 -14.26 -12.68
N ASN A 36 -8.17 -14.36 -11.38
CA ASN A 36 -8.12 -15.63 -10.65
C ASN A 36 -7.16 -16.64 -11.30
N VAL A 37 -6.04 -16.14 -11.84
CA VAL A 37 -4.96 -16.98 -12.36
C VAL A 37 -4.11 -17.45 -11.18
N ASP A 38 -3.75 -18.72 -11.20
CA ASP A 38 -2.85 -19.32 -10.22
C ASP A 38 -1.71 -20.09 -10.93
N HIS A 39 -0.75 -20.61 -10.14
CA HIS A 39 0.42 -21.35 -10.63
C HIS A 39 1.20 -20.69 -11.78
N VAL A 40 1.25 -19.35 -11.78
CA VAL A 40 1.96 -18.59 -12.81
C VAL A 40 3.44 -18.97 -12.81
N THR A 41 3.93 -19.46 -13.94
CA THR A 41 5.34 -19.83 -14.13
C THR A 41 5.87 -19.15 -15.38
N ILE A 42 7.01 -18.48 -15.23
CA ILE A 42 7.73 -17.83 -16.33
C ILE A 42 8.80 -18.78 -16.87
N HIS A 43 8.76 -19.02 -18.16
CA HIS A 43 9.67 -19.93 -18.86
C HIS A 43 10.53 -19.16 -19.86
N ASP A 44 11.76 -19.66 -20.04
CA ASP A 44 12.68 -19.23 -21.10
C ASP A 44 12.89 -17.70 -21.21
N ALA A 45 12.86 -17.00 -20.07
CA ALA A 45 12.94 -15.53 -19.98
C ALA A 45 14.22 -14.90 -20.57
N LYS A 46 15.24 -15.72 -20.91
CA LYS A 46 16.49 -15.28 -21.56
C LYS A 46 16.57 -15.66 -23.04
N SER A 47 15.54 -16.29 -23.59
CA SER A 47 15.48 -16.72 -24.99
C SER A 47 14.72 -15.68 -25.84
N ASP A 48 14.69 -15.93 -27.15
CA ASP A 48 13.87 -15.16 -28.11
C ASP A 48 12.40 -15.62 -28.15
N ALA A 49 12.00 -16.57 -27.29
CA ALA A 49 10.64 -17.12 -27.24
C ALA A 49 10.16 -17.40 -25.80
N PRO A 50 10.12 -16.37 -24.92
CA PRO A 50 9.62 -16.55 -23.56
C PRO A 50 8.11 -16.84 -23.57
N HIS A 51 7.67 -17.56 -22.55
CA HIS A 51 6.24 -17.84 -22.37
C HIS A 51 5.87 -17.95 -20.90
N VAL A 52 4.58 -17.78 -20.62
CA VAL A 52 3.99 -17.94 -19.29
C VAL A 52 3.01 -19.09 -19.31
N THR A 53 3.12 -20.01 -18.35
CA THR A 53 2.04 -20.95 -18.04
C THR A 53 1.33 -20.51 -16.77
N TYR A 54 0.03 -20.78 -16.70
CA TYR A 54 -0.80 -20.45 -15.54
C TYR A 54 -2.02 -21.37 -15.56
N GLN A 55 -2.79 -21.36 -14.47
CA GLN A 55 -4.02 -22.11 -14.36
C GLN A 55 -5.20 -21.18 -14.08
N VAL A 56 -6.36 -21.55 -14.62
CA VAL A 56 -7.66 -20.91 -14.31
C VAL A 56 -8.65 -22.03 -14.02
N ALA A 57 -9.23 -22.03 -12.83
CA ALA A 57 -10.12 -23.09 -12.36
C ALA A 57 -9.50 -24.50 -12.54
N GLY A 58 -8.19 -24.63 -12.27
CA GLY A 58 -7.42 -25.88 -12.39
C GLY A 58 -7.07 -26.31 -13.81
N THR A 59 -7.46 -25.56 -14.85
CA THR A 59 -7.07 -25.84 -16.24
C THR A 59 -5.81 -25.07 -16.59
N GLU A 60 -4.79 -25.75 -17.12
CA GLU A 60 -3.54 -25.12 -17.54
C GLU A 60 -3.69 -24.40 -18.88
N HIS A 61 -3.08 -23.22 -18.96
CA HIS A 61 -3.04 -22.34 -20.11
C HIS A 61 -1.61 -21.84 -20.36
N ARG A 62 -1.35 -21.38 -21.58
CA ARG A 62 -0.06 -20.82 -22.01
C ARG A 62 -0.26 -19.53 -22.80
N ILE A 63 0.60 -18.55 -22.54
CA ILE A 63 0.74 -17.34 -23.33
C ILE A 63 2.18 -17.29 -23.86
N ASP A 64 2.33 -17.33 -25.18
CA ASP A 64 3.58 -17.01 -25.87
C ASP A 64 3.69 -15.49 -26.02
N CYS A 65 4.90 -14.95 -25.82
CA CYS A 65 5.12 -13.50 -25.84
C CYS A 65 6.56 -13.16 -26.21
N ASP A 66 6.80 -11.89 -26.56
CA ASP A 66 8.16 -11.38 -26.79
C ASP A 66 8.81 -10.88 -25.48
N PHE A 67 7.99 -10.37 -24.55
CA PHE A 67 8.45 -9.77 -23.28
C PHE A 67 7.48 -10.06 -22.14
N ILE A 68 8.03 -10.14 -20.92
CA ILE A 68 7.27 -10.32 -19.68
C ILE A 68 7.60 -9.16 -18.74
N ALA A 69 6.58 -8.40 -18.33
CA ALA A 69 6.70 -7.35 -17.33
C ALA A 69 6.27 -7.87 -15.95
N GLY A 70 7.22 -7.99 -15.02
CA GLY A 70 6.96 -8.41 -13.64
C GLY A 70 6.37 -7.29 -12.79
N CYS A 71 5.04 -7.20 -12.74
CA CYS A 71 4.28 -6.21 -11.97
C CYS A 71 3.51 -6.86 -10.79
N ASP A 72 4.05 -7.94 -10.22
CA ASP A 72 3.39 -8.88 -9.30
C ASP A 72 3.76 -8.66 -7.81
N GLY A 73 4.30 -7.48 -7.49
CA GLY A 73 4.54 -7.04 -6.11
C GLY A 73 5.67 -7.78 -5.40
N PHE A 74 5.77 -7.58 -4.07
CA PHE A 74 6.90 -8.09 -3.29
C PHE A 74 6.94 -9.63 -3.21
N HIS A 75 5.81 -10.31 -3.29
CA HIS A 75 5.74 -11.78 -3.25
C HIS A 75 5.52 -12.43 -4.62
N GLY A 76 5.64 -11.65 -5.69
CA GLY A 76 5.46 -12.10 -7.05
C GLY A 76 6.49 -13.12 -7.53
N VAL A 77 6.11 -13.91 -8.54
CA VAL A 77 6.95 -14.95 -9.14
C VAL A 77 8.08 -14.36 -9.97
N SER A 78 7.86 -13.19 -10.57
CA SER A 78 8.79 -12.57 -11.53
C SER A 78 10.19 -12.38 -10.96
N ARG A 79 10.30 -11.81 -9.75
CA ARG A 79 11.60 -11.63 -9.06
C ARG A 79 12.25 -12.98 -8.78
N GLN A 80 11.48 -13.96 -8.32
CA GLN A 80 11.97 -15.28 -7.94
C GLN A 80 12.47 -16.11 -9.12
N THR A 81 11.93 -15.90 -10.32
CA THR A 81 12.42 -16.53 -11.56
C THR A 81 13.85 -16.12 -11.91
N ILE A 82 14.31 -14.94 -11.47
CA ILE A 82 15.68 -14.47 -11.73
C ILE A 82 16.66 -15.22 -10.81
N PRO A 83 17.66 -15.95 -11.34
CA PRO A 83 18.60 -16.71 -10.52
C PRO A 83 19.39 -15.83 -9.54
N LEU A 84 19.59 -16.34 -8.32
CA LEU A 84 20.37 -15.66 -7.27
C LEU A 84 21.82 -15.35 -7.69
N SER A 85 22.40 -16.14 -8.61
CA SER A 85 23.76 -15.92 -9.12
C SER A 85 23.93 -14.62 -9.90
N VAL A 86 22.83 -14.06 -10.42
CA VAL A 86 22.82 -12.81 -11.18
C VAL A 86 21.99 -11.71 -10.52
N ARG A 87 21.40 -11.98 -9.36
CA ARG A 87 20.57 -11.05 -8.59
C ARG A 87 21.32 -10.64 -7.33
N ARG A 88 21.38 -9.34 -7.05
CA ARG A 88 21.87 -8.82 -5.77
C ARG A 88 20.73 -8.07 -5.08
N GLU A 89 20.47 -8.47 -3.83
CA GLU A 89 19.44 -7.85 -2.98
C GLU A 89 20.10 -6.94 -1.95
N TYR A 90 19.45 -5.82 -1.70
CA TYR A 90 19.81 -4.89 -0.64
C TYR A 90 18.55 -4.68 0.21
N GLU A 91 18.60 -5.11 1.46
CA GLU A 91 17.46 -5.07 2.35
C GLU A 91 17.83 -4.33 3.63
N LYS A 92 16.88 -3.54 4.13
CA LYS A 92 16.94 -2.92 5.44
C LYS A 92 15.60 -3.07 6.12
N ILE A 93 15.57 -3.89 7.15
CA ILE A 93 14.39 -4.09 7.99
C ILE A 93 14.46 -3.10 9.15
N TYR A 94 13.38 -2.35 9.35
CA TYR A 94 13.24 -1.44 10.47
C TYR A 94 12.57 -2.17 11.65
N PRO A 95 13.00 -1.93 12.90
CA PRO A 95 12.49 -2.67 14.07
C PRO A 95 11.13 -2.14 14.56
N PHE A 96 10.23 -1.79 13.64
CA PHE A 96 8.89 -1.27 13.92
C PHE A 96 7.96 -1.45 12.72
N GLY A 97 6.65 -1.48 12.98
CA GLY A 97 5.60 -1.43 11.95
C GLY A 97 4.79 -0.15 12.07
N TRP A 98 3.89 0.08 11.10
CA TRP A 98 2.91 1.16 11.14
C TRP A 98 1.51 0.60 11.26
N LEU A 99 0.90 0.74 12.43
CA LEU A 99 -0.52 0.51 12.62
C LEU A 99 -1.29 1.65 11.97
N GLY A 100 -2.03 1.34 10.91
CA GLY A 100 -2.84 2.28 10.16
C GLY A 100 -4.33 2.02 10.33
N ILE A 101 -5.12 3.10 10.40
CA ILE A 101 -6.58 3.03 10.27
C ILE A 101 -7.08 3.93 9.15
N LEU A 102 -8.14 3.48 8.49
CA LEU A 102 -8.99 4.30 7.63
C LEU A 102 -10.30 4.59 8.37
N SER A 103 -10.77 5.84 8.36
CA SER A 103 -12.00 6.25 9.07
C SER A 103 -12.76 7.32 8.29
N GLU A 104 -14.08 7.21 8.25
CA GLU A 104 -15.00 8.20 7.65
C GLU A 104 -15.14 9.45 8.55
N THR A 105 -14.02 10.13 8.72
CA THR A 105 -13.88 11.36 9.50
C THR A 105 -13.19 12.43 8.67
N PRO A 106 -13.50 13.71 8.87
CA PRO A 106 -12.78 14.79 8.20
C PRO A 106 -11.30 14.79 8.63
N PRO A 107 -10.38 15.13 7.72
CA PRO A 107 -8.97 15.28 8.06
C PRO A 107 -8.77 16.34 9.14
N VAL A 108 -7.87 16.09 10.09
CA VAL A 108 -7.53 17.05 11.15
C VAL A 108 -6.87 18.33 10.61
N HIS A 109 -6.28 18.25 9.41
CA HIS A 109 -5.55 19.34 8.77
C HIS A 109 -5.60 19.20 7.24
N ASP A 110 -5.50 20.32 6.51
CA ASP A 110 -5.56 20.37 5.03
C ASP A 110 -4.30 19.78 4.36
N GLU A 111 -3.24 19.62 5.12
CA GLU A 111 -1.98 18.97 4.72
C GLU A 111 -1.62 17.83 5.68
N LEU A 112 -0.71 16.95 5.26
CA LEU A 112 -0.21 15.87 6.08
C LEU A 112 0.54 16.40 7.31
N ILE A 113 0.36 15.75 8.45
CA ILE A 113 1.17 15.98 9.66
C ILE A 113 2.04 14.76 9.88
N TYR A 114 3.35 14.91 9.68
CA TYR A 114 4.36 13.94 10.12
C TYR A 114 4.82 14.35 11.52
N SER A 115 4.59 13.50 12.51
CA SER A 115 4.94 13.80 13.90
C SER A 115 5.87 12.74 14.46
N GLY A 116 6.99 13.16 15.02
CA GLY A 116 7.86 12.34 15.83
C GLY A 116 7.77 12.80 17.28
N SER A 117 7.44 11.89 18.19
CA SER A 117 7.42 12.15 19.64
C SER A 117 8.25 11.10 20.38
N GLU A 118 8.46 11.29 21.68
CA GLU A 118 9.09 10.27 22.54
C GLU A 118 8.30 8.95 22.58
N ARG A 119 7.01 8.99 22.22
CA ARG A 119 6.15 7.81 22.10
C ARG A 119 6.22 7.13 20.73
N GLY A 120 7.07 7.64 19.84
CA GLY A 120 7.24 7.16 18.47
C GLY A 120 6.54 8.02 17.43
N PHE A 121 6.58 7.53 16.19
CA PHE A 121 6.02 8.22 15.03
C PHE A 121 4.49 8.16 14.97
N ALA A 122 3.90 9.22 14.39
CA ALA A 122 2.52 9.28 13.96
C ALA A 122 2.38 10.06 12.63
N LEU A 123 1.37 9.70 11.84
CA LEU A 123 1.04 10.36 10.58
C LEU A 123 -0.45 10.65 10.52
N CYS A 124 -0.80 11.92 10.31
CA CYS A 124 -2.13 12.34 9.89
C CYS A 124 -2.15 12.56 8.37
N SER A 125 -2.97 11.78 7.67
CA SER A 125 -3.14 11.85 6.22
C SER A 125 -4.63 11.73 5.86
N MET A 126 -4.93 11.79 4.58
CA MET A 126 -6.30 11.82 4.07
C MET A 126 -6.46 11.07 2.74
N ARG A 127 -7.72 10.85 2.36
CA ARG A 127 -8.15 10.37 1.04
C ARG A 127 -9.12 11.35 0.39
N SER A 128 -9.96 11.99 1.19
CA SER A 128 -10.89 13.04 0.78
C SER A 128 -11.24 13.94 1.98
N ALA A 129 -12.10 14.94 1.76
CA ALA A 129 -12.61 15.81 2.83
C ALA A 129 -13.42 15.08 3.92
N THR A 130 -13.83 13.83 3.67
CA THR A 130 -14.65 13.02 4.59
C THR A 130 -14.03 11.67 4.93
N LEU A 131 -12.80 11.41 4.46
CA LEU A 131 -12.14 10.12 4.62
C LEU A 131 -10.67 10.31 4.98
N SER A 132 -10.31 9.90 6.18
CA SER A 132 -8.98 10.12 6.77
C SER A 132 -8.21 8.83 6.95
N ARG A 133 -6.88 8.90 6.79
CA ARG A 133 -5.96 7.78 7.02
C ARG A 133 -4.91 8.21 8.04
N TYR A 134 -4.85 7.50 9.17
CA TYR A 134 -3.92 7.78 10.25
C TYR A 134 -2.99 6.60 10.49
N TYR A 135 -1.77 6.88 10.94
CA TYR A 135 -0.82 5.85 11.36
C TYR A 135 -0.17 6.20 12.69
N ILE A 136 0.13 5.16 13.47
CA ILE A 136 1.05 5.24 14.60
C ILE A 136 2.09 4.12 14.46
N GLN A 137 3.32 4.41 14.87
CA GLN A 137 4.36 3.38 14.98
C GLN A 137 4.01 2.37 16.07
N CYS A 138 4.15 1.09 15.76
CA CYS A 138 3.85 -0.02 16.67
C CYS A 138 5.01 -1.03 16.71
N ALA A 139 4.96 -1.98 17.66
CA ALA A 139 5.93 -3.05 17.69
C ALA A 139 5.67 -4.05 16.56
N LEU A 140 6.72 -4.73 16.08
CA LEU A 140 6.58 -5.80 15.06
C LEU A 140 5.79 -7.02 15.58
N SER A 141 5.65 -7.15 16.90
CA SER A 141 4.85 -8.20 17.55
C SER A 141 3.38 -7.83 17.71
N ASP A 142 3.01 -6.58 17.46
CA ASP A 142 1.62 -6.14 17.59
C ASP A 142 0.79 -6.71 16.44
N SER A 143 -0.47 -7.00 16.71
CA SER A 143 -1.48 -7.33 15.72
C SER A 143 -2.58 -6.26 15.68
N PRO A 144 -3.28 -6.06 14.55
CA PRO A 144 -4.41 -5.14 14.48
C PRO A 144 -5.47 -5.38 15.55
N GLU A 145 -5.67 -6.63 15.95
CA GLU A 145 -6.65 -7.08 16.93
C GLU A 145 -6.32 -6.64 18.37
N ASP A 146 -5.03 -6.41 18.66
CA ASP A 146 -4.57 -5.89 19.96
C ASP A 146 -5.01 -4.43 20.20
N TRP A 147 -5.39 -3.72 19.13
CA TRP A 147 -5.70 -2.30 19.14
C TRP A 147 -7.18 -2.03 18.91
N SER A 148 -7.89 -1.67 19.98
CA SER A 148 -9.21 -1.06 19.85
C SER A 148 -9.11 0.32 19.17
N ASP A 149 -10.18 0.75 18.51
CA ASP A 149 -10.22 2.09 17.89
C ASP A 149 -9.98 3.18 18.94
N ALA A 150 -10.56 3.04 20.14
CA ALA A 150 -10.34 3.97 21.24
C ALA A 150 -8.86 4.06 21.64
N ASN A 151 -8.17 2.92 21.76
CA ASN A 151 -6.75 2.90 22.10
C ASN A 151 -5.90 3.56 21.00
N PHE A 152 -6.23 3.31 19.73
CA PHE A 152 -5.55 3.95 18.60
C PHE A 152 -5.71 5.48 18.66
N TRP A 153 -6.92 5.98 18.83
CA TRP A 153 -7.19 7.42 18.85
C TRP A 153 -6.51 8.13 20.03
N GLU A 154 -6.57 7.53 21.22
CA GLU A 154 -5.90 8.08 22.41
C GLU A 154 -4.38 8.13 22.22
N GLU A 155 -3.79 7.08 21.64
CA GLU A 155 -2.36 7.06 21.39
C GLU A 155 -1.95 8.00 20.26
N LEU A 156 -2.78 8.17 19.22
CA LEU A 156 -2.55 9.17 18.16
C LEU A 156 -2.53 10.59 18.74
N LYS A 157 -3.52 10.95 19.57
CA LYS A 157 -3.58 12.28 20.22
C LYS A 157 -2.32 12.59 21.03
N ARG A 158 -1.75 11.58 21.69
CA ARG A 158 -0.50 11.72 22.49
C ARG A 158 0.77 11.89 21.63
N ARG A 159 0.70 11.66 20.32
CA ARG A 159 1.84 11.67 19.41
C ARG A 159 1.86 12.85 18.45
N ILE A 160 0.77 13.60 18.35
CA ILE A 160 0.63 14.75 17.46
C ILE A 160 0.61 16.07 18.25
N PRO A 161 0.82 17.23 17.60
CA PRO A 161 0.72 18.53 18.26
C PRO A 161 -0.63 18.72 18.99
N GLU A 162 -0.61 19.37 20.15
CA GLU A 162 -1.78 19.55 21.02
C GLU A 162 -2.95 20.22 20.28
N ASP A 163 -2.67 21.25 19.47
CA ASP A 163 -3.68 21.96 18.69
C ASP A 163 -4.35 21.07 17.62
N ALA A 164 -3.64 20.07 17.10
CA ALA A 164 -4.21 19.08 16.19
C ALA A 164 -5.00 18.01 16.96
N ALA A 165 -4.48 17.56 18.11
CA ALA A 165 -5.16 16.61 18.98
C ALA A 165 -6.53 17.12 19.46
N ASP A 166 -6.62 18.40 19.81
CA ASP A 166 -7.84 19.06 20.28
C ASP A 166 -8.92 19.18 19.18
N ARG A 167 -8.50 19.29 17.92
CA ARG A 167 -9.39 19.40 16.75
C ARG A 167 -9.71 18.05 16.10
N LEU A 168 -9.01 16.98 16.49
CA LEU A 168 -9.13 15.67 15.88
C LEU A 168 -10.53 15.08 16.12
N ILE A 169 -11.26 14.87 15.04
CA ILE A 169 -12.53 14.14 15.06
C ILE A 169 -12.24 12.65 14.90
N THR A 170 -12.69 11.86 15.87
CA THR A 170 -12.49 10.41 15.92
C THR A 170 -13.75 9.66 15.47
N GLY A 171 -13.59 8.46 14.92
CA GLY A 171 -14.70 7.61 14.50
C GLY A 171 -14.28 6.14 14.42
N PRO A 172 -15.21 5.22 14.12
CA PRO A 172 -14.86 3.81 13.92
C PRO A 172 -13.88 3.66 12.75
N SER A 173 -13.02 2.65 12.83
CA SER A 173 -12.20 2.24 11.69
C SER A 173 -13.01 1.40 10.71
N ILE A 174 -12.87 1.69 9.42
CA ILE A 174 -13.39 0.84 8.32
C ILE A 174 -12.34 -0.17 7.85
N GLU A 175 -11.07 0.14 8.08
CA GLU A 175 -9.93 -0.74 7.84
C GLU A 175 -8.88 -0.49 8.92
N LYS A 176 -8.25 -1.56 9.40
CA LYS A 176 -7.13 -1.53 10.33
C LYS A 176 -6.09 -2.56 9.89
N SER A 177 -4.84 -2.12 9.77
CA SER A 177 -3.75 -2.96 9.27
C SER A 177 -2.40 -2.53 9.86
N ILE A 178 -1.45 -3.46 9.96
CA ILE A 178 -0.05 -3.15 10.28
C ILE A 178 0.78 -3.43 9.03
N ALA A 179 1.59 -2.45 8.64
CA ALA A 179 2.55 -2.53 7.54
C ALA A 179 4.00 -2.54 8.05
#